data_AF-A0A4P6TP43-F1
#
_entry.id   AF-A0A4P6TP43-F1
#
_cell.length_a   1.000
_cell.length_b   1.000
_cell.length_c   1.000
_cell.angle_alpha   90.00
_cell.angle_beta   90.00
_cell.angle_gamma   90.00
#
_symmetry.space_group_name_H-M   'P 1'
#
loop_
_entity.id
_entity.type
_entity.pdbx_description
1 polymer ?
#
loop_
_entity_poly.entity_id
_entity_poly.type
_entity_poly.pdbx_seq_one_letter_code
_entity_poly.pdbx_strand_id
1 'polypeptide(L)'
;MELFSFIESHYFIRQILWAWRFVEVNMFADYSLWGVVLYYANLIFFNMPFIFMHFAVFIILWSVGRYVFLDDFFSFYPSRNVKFFDTYVFILVVLMLLISSFVSISFYKDRIFFVRNDFIFLAGVLLTPVRTFFVLLLGFVFSLSKAGDVQLDIALFQKLLDMLIIGLGGILVRRVLNVDLKNMGWEDFWFIAVNKLLASICSAGVFVILFSDSWNIIFHVLVFRLFSWPVLSLPLLVGFVYCMRLDFWKYQRLMLV
;
A
#
# COMPACT_ATOMS: atom_id res chain seq x y z
N MET A 1 -10.86 37.69 -9.36
CA MET A 1 -11.16 36.94 -10.59
C MET A 1 -10.01 35.99 -10.98
N GLU A 2 -8.76 36.29 -10.61
CA GLU A 2 -7.58 35.43 -10.89
C GLU A 2 -7.38 34.24 -9.91
N LEU A 3 -7.89 34.32 -8.67
CA LEU A 3 -7.85 33.19 -7.73
C LEU A 3 -8.75 32.03 -8.18
N PHE A 4 -9.87 32.35 -8.84
CA PHE A 4 -10.83 31.36 -9.34
C PHE A 4 -10.30 30.62 -10.58
N SER A 5 -9.56 31.30 -11.47
CA SER A 5 -8.91 30.64 -12.61
C SER A 5 -7.71 29.78 -12.18
N PHE A 6 -7.02 30.15 -11.09
CA PHE A 6 -5.99 29.33 -10.47
C PHE A 6 -6.56 28.06 -9.81
N ILE A 7 -7.73 28.16 -9.19
CA ILE A 7 -8.46 27.02 -8.59
C ILE A 7 -9.02 26.07 -9.66
N GLU A 8 -9.44 26.60 -10.83
CA GLU A 8 -9.96 25.79 -11.93
C GLU A 8 -8.89 25.01 -12.71
N SER A 9 -7.64 25.51 -12.75
CA SER A 9 -6.54 24.84 -13.47
C SER A 9 -5.96 23.63 -12.71
N HIS A 10 -6.17 23.55 -11.40
CA HIS A 10 -5.70 22.44 -10.57
C HIS A 10 -6.74 21.33 -10.53
N TYR A 11 -6.59 20.32 -11.39
CA TYR A 11 -7.48 19.15 -11.48
C TYR A 11 -7.69 18.43 -10.13
N PHE A 12 -6.73 18.53 -9.21
CA PHE A 12 -6.86 18.01 -7.84
C PHE A 12 -7.80 18.85 -6.97
N ILE A 13 -7.72 20.19 -7.03
CA ILE A 13 -8.68 21.08 -6.38
C ILE A 13 -10.05 20.92 -7.05
N ARG A 14 -10.10 20.69 -8.36
CA ARG A 14 -11.33 20.36 -9.07
C ARG A 14 -11.93 19.03 -8.60
N GLN A 15 -11.14 17.99 -8.33
CA GLN A 15 -11.63 16.71 -7.77
C GLN A 15 -12.05 16.84 -6.30
N ILE A 16 -11.34 17.63 -5.49
CA ILE A 16 -11.78 17.97 -4.14
C ILE A 16 -13.07 18.78 -4.21
N LEU A 17 -13.19 19.75 -5.13
CA LEU A 17 -14.38 20.56 -5.35
C LEU A 17 -15.51 19.79 -6.02
N TRP A 18 -15.24 18.73 -6.78
CA TRP A 18 -16.26 17.85 -7.36
C TRP A 18 -16.75 16.85 -6.32
N ALA A 19 -15.85 16.28 -5.52
CA ALA A 19 -16.21 15.56 -4.32
C ALA A 19 -16.96 16.46 -3.34
N TRP A 20 -16.53 17.72 -3.17
CA TRP A 20 -17.18 18.75 -2.36
C TRP A 20 -18.50 19.22 -2.95
N ARG A 21 -18.65 19.33 -4.28
CA ARG A 21 -19.93 19.66 -4.94
C ARG A 21 -20.89 18.48 -4.92
N PHE A 22 -20.39 17.25 -5.00
CA PHE A 22 -21.21 16.05 -4.84
C PHE A 22 -21.60 15.86 -3.36
N VAL A 23 -20.73 16.28 -2.44
CA VAL A 23 -21.00 16.47 -1.01
C VAL A 23 -22.02 17.59 -0.81
N GLU A 24 -21.90 18.76 -1.42
CA GLU A 24 -22.89 19.84 -1.28
C GLU A 24 -24.24 19.40 -1.86
N VAL A 25 -24.27 18.83 -3.07
CA VAL A 25 -25.52 18.46 -3.75
C VAL A 25 -26.25 17.29 -3.07
N ASN A 26 -25.55 16.42 -2.30
CA ASN A 26 -26.16 15.29 -1.60
C ASN A 26 -26.08 15.33 -0.04
N MET A 27 -25.32 16.26 0.56
CA MET A 27 -25.10 16.35 2.03
C MET A 27 -25.61 17.64 2.68
N PHE A 28 -26.36 18.50 1.98
CA PHE A 28 -27.09 19.58 2.67
C PHE A 28 -28.22 19.09 3.58
N ALA A 29 -28.45 17.77 3.69
CA ALA A 29 -29.47 17.23 4.58
C ALA A 29 -28.97 16.84 5.99
N ASP A 30 -27.74 16.34 6.19
CA ASP A 30 -27.23 16.02 7.55
C ASP A 30 -25.72 15.68 7.56
N TYR A 31 -24.90 16.52 8.21
CA TYR A 31 -23.49 16.26 8.57
C TYR A 31 -23.36 15.26 9.74
N SER A 32 -24.12 14.16 9.70
CA SER A 32 -23.96 13.12 10.72
C SER A 32 -22.70 12.29 10.46
N LEU A 33 -21.95 11.95 11.51
CA LEU A 33 -20.84 10.99 11.46
C LEU A 33 -21.24 9.71 10.68
N TRP A 34 -22.50 9.30 10.83
CA TRP A 34 -23.11 8.18 10.14
C TRP A 34 -23.19 8.35 8.62
N GLY A 35 -23.52 9.55 8.11
CA GLY A 35 -23.52 9.84 6.67
C GLY A 35 -22.12 9.69 6.06
N VAL A 36 -21.08 10.16 6.78
CA VAL A 36 -19.68 10.02 6.37
C VAL A 36 -19.25 8.54 6.37
N VAL A 37 -19.61 7.79 7.41
CA VAL A 37 -19.32 6.34 7.50
C VAL A 37 -20.01 5.56 6.39
N LEU A 38 -21.29 5.81 6.12
CA LEU A 38 -22.05 5.15 5.05
C LEU A 38 -21.48 5.46 3.66
N TYR A 39 -21.06 6.70 3.42
CA TYR A 39 -20.37 7.09 2.19
C TYR A 39 -19.10 6.27 1.96
N TYR A 40 -18.23 6.18 2.97
CA TYR A 40 -16.99 5.41 2.84
C TYR A 40 -17.24 3.89 2.77
N ALA A 41 -18.24 3.37 3.49
CA ALA A 41 -18.64 1.97 3.36
C ALA A 41 -19.08 1.64 1.93
N ASN A 42 -19.95 2.46 1.33
CA ASN A 42 -20.38 2.29 -0.06
C ASN A 42 -19.22 2.39 -1.05
N LEU A 43 -18.29 3.32 -0.82
CA LEU A 43 -17.08 3.44 -1.62
C LEU A 43 -16.21 2.16 -1.54
N ILE A 44 -16.05 1.58 -0.34
CA ILE A 44 -15.33 0.32 -0.15
C ILE A 44 -16.04 -0.83 -0.86
N PHE A 45 -17.37 -0.96 -0.71
CA PHE A 45 -18.16 -2.00 -1.37
C PHE A 45 -18.04 -1.93 -2.89
N PHE A 46 -18.12 -0.74 -3.48
CA PHE A 46 -17.96 -0.56 -4.92
C PHE A 46 -16.57 -0.99 -5.42
N ASN A 47 -15.54 -0.86 -4.58
CA ASN A 47 -14.16 -1.20 -4.93
C ASN A 47 -13.76 -2.64 -4.56
N MET A 48 -14.63 -3.41 -3.89
CA MET A 48 -14.35 -4.80 -3.51
C MET A 48 -13.90 -5.72 -4.66
N PRO A 49 -14.51 -5.67 -5.86
CA PRO A 49 -14.07 -6.49 -6.98
C PRO A 49 -12.57 -6.32 -7.32
N PHE A 50 -12.05 -5.10 -7.19
CA PHE A 50 -10.64 -4.82 -7.45
C PHE A 50 -9.72 -5.41 -6.37
N ILE A 51 -10.17 -5.45 -5.12
CA ILE A 51 -9.43 -6.13 -4.05
C ILE A 51 -9.32 -7.62 -4.34
N PHE A 52 -10.46 -8.25 -4.69
CA PHE A 52 -10.49 -9.66 -5.03
C PHE A 52 -9.63 -9.96 -6.24
N MET A 53 -9.59 -9.06 -7.23
CA MET A 53 -8.66 -9.16 -8.36
C MET A 53 -7.20 -9.11 -7.91
N HIS A 54 -6.79 -8.16 -7.05
CA HIS A 54 -5.42 -8.10 -6.54
C HIS A 54 -5.06 -9.35 -5.73
N PHE A 55 -5.99 -9.86 -4.94
CA PHE A 55 -5.80 -11.08 -4.17
C PHE A 55 -5.69 -12.31 -5.10
N ALA A 56 -6.52 -12.43 -6.13
CA ALA A 56 -6.45 -13.50 -7.11
C ALA A 56 -5.11 -13.47 -7.87
N VAL A 57 -4.70 -12.28 -8.34
CA VAL A 57 -3.41 -12.10 -9.02
C VAL A 57 -2.24 -12.42 -8.08
N PHE A 58 -2.32 -12.02 -6.82
CA PHE A 58 -1.35 -12.41 -5.80
C PHE A 58 -1.26 -13.94 -5.67
N ILE A 59 -2.38 -14.64 -5.52
CA ILE A 59 -2.39 -16.10 -5.39
C ILE A 59 -1.82 -16.78 -6.63
N ILE A 60 -2.13 -16.28 -7.84
CA ILE A 60 -1.58 -16.81 -9.10
C ILE A 60 -0.05 -16.61 -9.13
N LEU A 61 0.42 -15.38 -8.90
CA LEU A 61 1.86 -15.07 -8.89
C LEU A 61 2.61 -15.85 -7.83
N TRP A 62 2.03 -15.99 -6.64
CA TRP A 62 2.58 -16.80 -5.57
C TRP A 62 2.66 -18.28 -5.98
N SER A 63 1.59 -18.82 -6.56
CA SER A 63 1.56 -20.24 -7.00
C SER A 63 2.58 -20.51 -8.10
N VAL A 64 2.67 -19.64 -9.11
CA VAL A 64 3.65 -19.75 -10.20
C VAL A 64 5.07 -19.55 -9.67
N GLY A 65 5.28 -18.54 -8.82
CA GLY A 65 6.57 -18.27 -8.20
C GLY A 65 7.04 -19.45 -7.36
N ARG A 66 6.16 -20.04 -6.56
CA ARG A 66 6.44 -21.24 -5.78
C ARG A 66 6.83 -22.42 -6.66
N TYR A 67 6.08 -22.68 -7.73
CA TYR A 67 6.39 -23.77 -8.67
C TYR A 67 7.77 -23.57 -9.31
N VAL A 68 8.02 -22.41 -9.91
CA VAL A 68 9.27 -22.12 -10.64
C VAL A 68 10.48 -22.06 -9.71
N PHE A 69 10.37 -21.35 -8.59
CA PHE A 69 11.51 -21.14 -7.70
C PHE A 69 11.70 -22.28 -6.69
N LEU A 70 10.64 -22.68 -5.97
CA LEU A 70 10.72 -23.65 -4.87
C LEU A 70 10.69 -25.11 -5.31
N ASP A 71 9.95 -25.45 -6.36
CA ASP A 71 9.83 -26.84 -6.81
C ASP A 71 10.87 -27.18 -7.89
N ASP A 72 11.00 -26.35 -8.92
CA ASP A 72 11.99 -26.60 -9.98
C ASP A 72 13.39 -26.10 -9.57
N PHE A 73 13.58 -24.79 -9.35
CA PHE A 73 14.95 -24.25 -9.23
C PHE A 73 15.71 -24.70 -7.97
N PHE A 74 15.03 -24.80 -6.82
CA PHE A 74 15.67 -25.23 -5.57
C PHE A 74 15.92 -26.74 -5.48
N SER A 75 15.18 -27.58 -6.22
CA SER A 75 15.46 -29.02 -6.27
C SER A 75 16.74 -29.33 -7.07
N PHE A 76 17.07 -28.52 -8.07
CA PHE A 76 18.30 -28.66 -8.85
C PHE A 76 19.55 -28.05 -8.19
N TYR A 77 19.41 -27.06 -7.30
CA TYR A 77 20.54 -26.37 -6.67
C TYR A 77 20.38 -26.22 -5.14
N PRO A 78 20.41 -27.33 -4.38
CA PRO A 78 20.16 -27.33 -2.92
C PRO A 78 21.24 -26.61 -2.09
N SER A 79 22.41 -26.31 -2.64
CA SER A 79 23.56 -25.79 -1.89
C SER A 79 23.61 -24.26 -1.71
N ARG A 80 22.53 -23.51 -1.99
CA ARG A 80 22.59 -22.03 -2.01
C ARG A 80 21.79 -21.34 -0.89
N ASN A 81 22.59 -20.68 -0.04
CA ASN A 81 22.36 -19.64 0.98
C ASN A 81 20.99 -18.94 1.04
N VAL A 82 20.60 -18.56 2.27
CA VAL A 82 19.47 -17.69 2.70
C VAL A 82 19.23 -16.46 1.81
N LYS A 83 20.26 -15.96 1.12
CA LYS A 83 20.19 -14.85 0.15
C LYS A 83 19.25 -15.13 -1.04
N PHE A 84 19.01 -16.39 -1.40
CA PHE A 84 18.10 -16.73 -2.50
C PHE A 84 16.64 -16.56 -2.13
N PHE A 85 16.24 -16.95 -0.91
CA PHE A 85 14.87 -16.74 -0.44
C PHE A 85 14.51 -15.24 -0.40
N ASP A 86 15.39 -14.40 0.14
CA ASP A 86 15.20 -12.93 0.11
C ASP A 86 15.02 -12.40 -1.32
N THR A 87 15.67 -13.03 -2.32
CA THR A 87 15.56 -12.63 -3.75
C THR A 87 14.23 -13.04 -4.36
N TYR A 88 13.73 -14.23 -4.02
CA TYR A 88 12.38 -14.66 -4.38
C TYR A 88 11.31 -13.70 -3.82
N VAL A 89 11.40 -13.37 -2.52
CA VAL A 89 10.46 -12.42 -1.89
C VAL A 89 10.57 -11.05 -2.55
N PHE A 90 11.78 -10.57 -2.86
CA PHE A 90 11.99 -9.31 -3.56
C PHE A 90 11.29 -9.29 -4.92
N ILE A 91 11.45 -10.34 -5.73
CA ILE A 91 10.82 -10.44 -7.05
C ILE A 91 9.30 -10.42 -6.92
N LEU A 92 8.71 -11.19 -5.99
CA LEU A 92 7.27 -11.19 -5.77
C LEU A 92 6.74 -9.82 -5.33
N VAL A 93 7.42 -9.16 -4.39
CA VAL A 93 7.04 -7.81 -3.95
C VAL A 93 7.11 -6.80 -5.10
N VAL A 94 8.16 -6.86 -5.93
CA VAL A 94 8.30 -6.00 -7.11
C VAL A 94 7.17 -6.27 -8.11
N LEU A 95 6.89 -7.53 -8.45
CA LEU A 95 5.80 -7.89 -9.37
C LEU A 95 4.44 -7.39 -8.86
N MET A 96 4.15 -7.58 -7.58
CA MET A 96 2.92 -7.08 -6.98
C MET A 96 2.85 -5.55 -6.97
N LEU A 97 3.96 -4.86 -6.73
CA LEU A 97 4.04 -3.41 -6.84
C LEU A 97 3.79 -2.93 -8.27
N LEU A 98 4.36 -3.61 -9.28
CA LEU A 98 4.17 -3.30 -10.69
C LEU A 98 2.72 -3.48 -11.11
N ILE A 99 2.11 -4.61 -10.76
CA ILE A 99 0.70 -4.89 -11.06
C ILE A 99 -0.21 -3.87 -10.37
N SER A 100 0.04 -3.59 -9.08
CA SER A 100 -0.77 -2.60 -8.35
C SER A 100 -0.62 -1.20 -8.95
N SER A 101 0.58 -0.86 -9.44
CA SER A 101 0.82 0.41 -10.13
C SER A 101 0.12 0.44 -11.48
N PHE A 102 0.18 -0.64 -12.26
CA PHE A 102 -0.52 -0.77 -13.53
C PHE A 102 -2.04 -0.67 -13.35
N VAL A 103 -2.62 -1.43 -12.42
CA VAL A 103 -4.06 -1.37 -12.13
C VAL A 103 -4.45 0.04 -11.65
N SER A 104 -3.61 0.69 -10.84
CA SER A 104 -3.81 2.09 -10.44
C SER A 104 -3.79 3.07 -11.63
N ILE A 105 -2.96 2.84 -12.64
CA ILE A 105 -2.89 3.69 -13.82
C ILE A 105 -4.09 3.42 -14.74
N SER A 106 -4.42 2.16 -14.99
CA SER A 106 -5.41 1.74 -15.99
C SER A 106 -6.86 1.87 -15.53
N PHE A 107 -7.16 1.64 -14.25
CA PHE A 107 -8.54 1.55 -13.76
C PHE A 107 -8.92 2.63 -12.74
N TYR A 108 -7.95 3.20 -12.01
CA TYR A 108 -8.22 4.22 -11.00
C TYR A 108 -8.07 5.65 -11.56
N LYS A 109 -9.14 6.14 -12.18
CA LYS A 109 -9.33 7.58 -12.43
C LYS A 109 -9.45 8.36 -11.11
N ASP A 110 -10.06 7.75 -10.09
CA ASP A 110 -10.23 8.32 -8.76
C ASP A 110 -9.24 7.73 -7.75
N ARG A 111 -8.51 8.64 -7.10
CA ARG A 111 -7.20 8.46 -6.46
C ARG A 111 -7.28 7.86 -5.05
N ILE A 112 -8.32 7.11 -4.72
CA ILE A 112 -8.68 6.87 -3.31
C ILE A 112 -8.05 5.57 -2.77
N PHE A 113 -7.80 4.56 -3.62
CA PHE A 113 -7.24 3.28 -3.18
C PHE A 113 -5.85 3.03 -3.75
N PHE A 114 -4.82 3.11 -2.90
CA PHE A 114 -3.43 2.87 -3.25
C PHE A 114 -2.87 1.64 -2.55
N VAL A 115 -3.26 0.45 -3.02
CA VAL A 115 -2.72 -0.85 -2.56
C VAL A 115 -1.20 -0.94 -2.78
N ARG A 116 -0.65 -0.14 -3.69
CA ARG A 116 0.81 -0.01 -3.90
C ARG A 116 1.58 0.28 -2.60
N ASN A 117 1.05 1.14 -1.74
CA ASN A 117 1.72 1.49 -0.49
C ASN A 117 1.81 0.29 0.47
N ASP A 118 0.94 -0.70 0.29
CA ASP A 118 0.94 -1.94 1.06
C ASP A 118 2.18 -2.77 0.74
N PHE A 119 2.56 -2.84 -0.53
CA PHE A 119 3.76 -3.53 -0.97
C PHE A 119 5.04 -2.79 -0.60
N ILE A 120 5.01 -1.45 -0.55
CA ILE A 120 6.13 -0.65 -0.03
C ILE A 120 6.31 -0.92 1.48
N PHE A 121 5.22 -0.99 2.23
CA PHE A 121 5.27 -1.38 3.65
C PHE A 121 5.81 -2.80 3.83
N LEU A 122 5.26 -3.78 3.10
CA LEU A 122 5.70 -5.17 3.13
C LEU A 122 7.18 -5.32 2.75
N ALA A 123 7.65 -4.54 1.79
CA ALA A 123 9.07 -4.48 1.46
C ALA A 123 9.91 -4.07 2.66
N GLY A 124 9.46 -3.07 3.44
CA GLY A 124 10.14 -2.68 4.68
C GLY A 124 10.16 -3.79 5.72
N VAL A 125 9.05 -4.53 5.86
CA VAL A 125 8.92 -5.61 6.85
C VAL A 125 9.75 -6.84 6.47
N LEU A 126 9.73 -7.24 5.20
CA LEU A 126 10.25 -8.54 4.75
C LEU A 126 11.66 -8.46 4.15
N LEU A 127 12.02 -7.35 3.51
CA LEU A 127 13.25 -7.22 2.72
C LEU A 127 14.31 -6.40 3.44
N THR A 128 15.57 -6.61 3.05
CA THR A 128 16.68 -5.85 3.62
C THR A 128 16.51 -4.36 3.30
N PRO A 129 16.99 -3.44 4.16
CA PRO A 129 16.80 -2.00 3.96
C PRO A 129 17.20 -1.50 2.57
N VAL A 130 18.27 -2.08 2.00
CA VAL A 130 18.74 -1.78 0.64
C VAL A 130 17.68 -2.14 -0.40
N ARG A 131 17.09 -3.34 -0.31
CA ARG A 131 16.03 -3.78 -1.24
C ARG A 131 14.73 -3.03 -1.02
N THR A 132 14.38 -2.70 0.21
CA THR A 132 13.24 -1.81 0.51
C THR A 132 13.40 -0.47 -0.19
N PHE A 133 14.59 0.13 -0.15
CA PHE A 133 14.88 1.39 -0.83
C PHE A 133 14.66 1.28 -2.35
N PHE A 134 15.10 0.18 -2.97
CA PHE A 134 14.82 -0.07 -4.39
C PHE A 134 13.31 -0.17 -4.70
N VAL A 135 12.53 -0.86 -3.86
CA VAL A 135 11.07 -0.94 -4.01
C VAL A 135 10.41 0.44 -3.89
N LEU A 136 10.87 1.26 -2.93
CA LEU A 136 10.41 2.64 -2.76
C LEU A 136 10.73 3.48 -3.99
N LEU A 137 11.96 3.40 -4.51
CA LEU A 137 12.38 4.13 -5.71
C LEU A 137 11.53 3.74 -6.92
N LEU A 138 11.26 2.44 -7.13
CA LEU A 138 10.35 1.96 -8.16
C LEU A 138 8.95 2.56 -7.98
N GLY A 139 8.38 2.49 -6.78
CA GLY A 139 7.08 3.08 -6.46
C GLY A 139 7.01 4.60 -6.74
N PHE A 140 8.12 5.30 -6.53
CA PHE A 140 8.26 6.72 -6.87
C PHE A 140 8.28 6.95 -8.39
N VAL A 141 9.06 6.18 -9.15
CA VAL A 141 9.08 6.27 -10.62
C VAL A 141 7.70 6.03 -11.22
N PHE A 142 6.93 5.06 -10.72
CA PHE A 142 5.54 4.84 -11.15
C PHE A 142 4.59 5.96 -10.71
N SER A 143 4.92 6.71 -9.66
CA SER A 143 4.14 7.88 -9.28
C SER A 143 4.37 9.04 -10.24
N LEU A 144 5.60 9.19 -10.75
CA LEU A 144 5.97 10.20 -11.74
C LEU A 144 5.33 9.93 -13.10
N SER A 145 5.31 8.67 -13.56
CA SER A 145 4.70 8.34 -14.86
C SER A 145 3.21 8.63 -14.93
N LYS A 146 2.49 8.57 -13.79
CA LYS A 146 1.08 8.96 -13.68
C LYS A 146 0.87 10.48 -13.63
N ALA A 147 1.92 11.26 -13.34
CA ALA A 147 1.85 12.71 -13.19
C ALA A 147 2.12 13.47 -14.50
N GLY A 148 1.95 12.84 -15.67
CA GLY A 148 2.23 13.40 -17.00
C GLY A 148 1.92 14.90 -17.10
N ASP A 149 2.99 15.68 -17.28
CA ASP A 149 3.04 17.15 -17.38
C ASP A 149 2.71 18.01 -16.14
N VAL A 150 2.59 17.41 -14.95
CA VAL A 150 2.33 18.18 -13.74
C VAL A 150 3.65 18.67 -13.15
N GLN A 151 3.77 20.00 -13.00
CA GLN A 151 4.80 20.68 -12.24
C GLN A 151 5.04 19.96 -10.90
N LEU A 152 6.21 20.14 -10.29
CA LEU A 152 6.57 19.57 -8.99
C LEU A 152 5.59 20.04 -7.89
N ASP A 153 4.42 19.42 -7.86
CA ASP A 153 3.26 19.87 -7.11
C ASP A 153 3.31 19.33 -5.68
N ILE A 154 2.63 20.04 -4.80
CA ILE A 154 2.33 19.64 -3.42
C ILE A 154 1.82 18.19 -3.33
N ALA A 155 1.02 17.76 -4.31
CA ALA A 155 0.48 16.39 -4.36
C ALA A 155 1.55 15.31 -4.64
N LEU A 156 2.59 15.63 -5.42
CA LEU A 156 3.68 14.68 -5.68
C LEU A 156 4.61 14.59 -4.46
N PHE A 157 4.91 15.73 -3.83
CA PHE A 157 5.65 15.79 -2.58
C PHE A 157 4.95 15.03 -1.45
N GLN A 158 3.62 15.19 -1.32
CA GLN A 158 2.82 14.42 -0.37
C GLN A 158 2.93 12.91 -0.62
N LYS A 159 2.80 12.46 -1.87
CA LYS A 159 2.92 11.02 -2.20
C LYS A 159 4.30 10.48 -1.85
N LEU A 160 5.35 11.26 -2.09
CA LEU A 160 6.72 10.88 -1.73
C LEU A 160 6.87 10.72 -0.22
N LEU A 161 6.40 11.70 0.56
CA LEU A 161 6.42 11.63 2.02
C LEU A 161 5.61 10.45 2.55
N ASP A 162 4.42 10.21 2.00
CA ASP A 162 3.58 9.06 2.37
C ASP A 162 4.32 7.74 2.13
N MET A 163 4.92 7.55 0.95
CA MET A 163 5.69 6.35 0.62
C MET A 163 6.92 6.19 1.52
N LEU A 164 7.59 7.30 1.86
CA LEU A 164 8.76 7.30 2.74
C LEU A 164 8.38 6.90 4.17
N ILE A 165 7.36 7.52 4.75
CA ILE A 165 6.88 7.21 6.10
C ILE A 165 6.43 5.75 6.19
N ILE A 166 5.70 5.27 5.18
CA ILE A 166 5.23 3.89 5.13
C ILE A 166 6.39 2.90 4.98
N GLY A 167 7.35 3.17 4.08
CA GLY A 167 8.52 2.32 3.89
C GLY A 167 9.41 2.26 5.14
N LEU A 168 9.67 3.42 5.76
CA LEU A 168 10.42 3.51 7.02
C LEU A 168 9.69 2.80 8.16
N GLY A 169 8.36 2.95 8.25
CA GLY A 169 7.53 2.22 9.20
C GLY A 169 7.72 0.70 9.08
N GLY A 170 7.73 0.17 7.86
CA GLY A 170 8.01 -1.25 7.63
C GLY A 170 9.42 -1.67 8.10
N ILE A 171 10.45 -0.88 7.81
CA ILE A 171 11.84 -1.15 8.24
C ILE A 171 11.96 -1.16 9.77
N LEU A 172 11.29 -0.21 10.43
CA LEU A 172 11.26 -0.13 11.89
C LEU A 172 10.57 -1.37 12.47
N VAL A 173 9.43 -1.78 11.90
CA VAL A 173 8.73 -3.01 12.29
C VAL A 173 9.64 -4.23 12.18
N ARG A 174 10.37 -4.37 11.06
CA ARG A 174 11.34 -5.46 10.89
C ARG A 174 12.38 -5.50 12.00
N ARG A 175 12.96 -4.33 12.33
CA ARG A 175 13.97 -4.19 13.39
C ARG A 175 13.42 -4.51 14.78
N VAL A 176 12.22 -4.00 15.11
CA VAL A 176 11.61 -4.15 16.43
C VAL A 176 11.14 -5.57 16.68
N LEU A 177 10.48 -6.19 15.70
CA LEU A 177 10.02 -7.57 15.82
C LEU A 177 11.16 -8.60 15.68
N ASN A 178 12.36 -8.17 15.28
CA ASN A 178 13.41 -9.07 14.80
C ASN A 178 12.82 -10.15 13.88
N VAL A 179 11.95 -9.75 12.93
CA VAL A 179 11.09 -10.67 12.16
C VAL A 179 11.98 -11.67 11.44
N ASP A 180 12.12 -12.83 12.06
CA ASP A 180 12.64 -14.01 11.41
C ASP A 180 11.39 -14.81 11.06
N LEU A 181 11.08 -14.90 9.76
CA LEU A 181 9.88 -15.59 9.22
C LEU A 181 9.70 -17.02 9.79
N LYS A 182 10.77 -17.59 10.35
CA LYS A 182 10.80 -18.86 11.07
C LYS A 182 9.78 -18.95 12.22
N ASN A 183 9.73 -17.95 13.10
CA ASN A 183 9.03 -18.04 14.39
C ASN A 183 7.76 -17.20 14.46
N MET A 184 7.32 -16.67 13.33
CA MET A 184 6.27 -15.67 13.28
C MET A 184 4.92 -16.24 13.76
N GLY A 185 4.38 -15.72 14.86
CA GLY A 185 3.09 -16.09 15.44
C GLY A 185 1.93 -15.24 14.90
N TRP A 186 0.70 -15.54 15.32
CA TRP A 186 -0.48 -14.71 14.98
C TRP A 186 -0.37 -13.29 15.53
N GLU A 187 0.31 -13.12 16.66
CA GLU A 187 0.57 -11.83 17.30
C GLU A 187 1.43 -10.90 16.43
N ASP A 188 2.38 -11.46 15.67
CA ASP A 188 3.23 -10.69 14.76
C ASP A 188 2.45 -10.13 13.58
N PHE A 189 1.42 -10.85 13.10
CA PHE A 189 0.52 -10.32 12.06
C PHE A 189 -0.26 -9.12 12.57
N TRP A 190 -0.76 -9.18 13.81
CA TRP A 190 -1.43 -8.05 14.44
C TRP A 190 -0.48 -6.88 14.65
N PHE A 191 0.76 -7.14 15.06
CA PHE A 191 1.78 -6.10 15.20
C PHE A 191 2.07 -5.40 13.87
N ILE A 192 2.26 -6.16 12.78
CA ILE A 192 2.46 -5.61 11.43
C ILE A 192 1.26 -4.76 11.00
N ALA A 193 0.04 -5.25 11.24
CA ALA A 193 -1.19 -4.55 10.91
C ALA A 193 -1.29 -3.21 11.66
N VAL A 194 -1.14 -3.24 12.99
CA VAL A 194 -1.22 -2.03 13.83
C VAL A 194 -0.15 -1.02 13.46
N ASN A 195 1.10 -1.45 13.23
CA ASN A 195 2.17 -0.53 12.87
C ASN A 195 1.99 0.10 11.49
N LYS A 196 1.37 -0.61 10.55
CA LYS A 196 1.01 0.02 9.27
C LYS A 196 -0.08 1.07 9.43
N LEU A 197 -1.08 0.80 10.28
CA LEU A 197 -2.10 1.80 10.59
C LEU A 197 -1.47 3.03 11.25
N LEU A 198 -0.56 2.84 12.21
CA LEU A 198 0.21 3.93 12.82
C LEU A 198 1.03 4.70 11.78
N ALA A 199 1.73 4.02 10.88
CA ALA A 199 2.47 4.68 9.79
C ALA A 199 1.53 5.51 8.90
N SER A 200 0.32 5.02 8.63
CA SER A 200 -0.70 5.73 7.85
C SER A 200 -1.23 6.98 8.58
N ILE A 201 -1.44 6.89 9.90
CA ILE A 201 -1.83 8.02 10.76
C ILE A 201 -0.70 9.05 10.83
N CYS A 202 0.54 8.61 11.04
CA CYS A 202 1.71 9.49 11.05
C CYS A 202 1.88 10.23 9.74
N SER A 203 1.70 9.55 8.59
CA SER A 203 1.76 10.21 7.28
C SER A 203 0.65 11.25 7.11
N ALA A 204 -0.57 10.95 7.56
CA ALA A 204 -1.66 11.93 7.58
C ALA A 204 -1.32 13.12 8.49
N GLY A 205 -0.73 12.87 9.67
CA GLY A 205 -0.29 13.86 10.64
C GLY A 205 0.79 14.81 10.10
N VAL A 206 1.82 14.27 9.43
CA VAL A 206 2.88 15.09 8.80
C VAL A 206 2.30 16.00 7.72
N PHE A 207 1.34 15.50 6.95
CA PHE A 207 0.65 16.31 5.96
C PHE A 207 -0.12 17.49 6.60
N VAL A 208 -0.73 17.29 7.77
CA VAL A 208 -1.41 18.36 8.53
C VAL A 208 -0.47 19.51 8.86
N ILE A 209 0.69 19.18 9.42
CA ILE A 209 1.66 20.15 9.89
C ILE A 209 2.17 21.01 8.72
N LEU A 210 2.27 20.42 7.54
CA LEU A 210 2.78 21.09 6.34
C LEU A 210 1.73 21.94 5.61
N PHE A 211 0.42 21.69 5.80
CA PHE A 211 -0.67 22.31 5.04
C PHE A 211 -1.84 22.77 5.92
N SER A 212 -1.52 23.50 7.00
CA SER A 212 -2.33 23.84 8.20
C SER A 212 -3.81 24.20 8.01
N ASP A 213 -4.25 24.64 6.83
CA ASP A 213 -5.58 25.23 6.61
C ASP A 213 -6.67 24.18 6.30
N SER A 214 -6.37 22.89 6.45
CA SER A 214 -7.14 21.78 5.87
C SER A 214 -7.75 20.80 6.88
N TRP A 215 -8.09 21.23 8.11
CA TRP A 215 -8.58 20.33 9.20
C TRP A 215 -9.76 19.43 8.82
N ASN A 216 -10.70 19.90 8.01
CA ASN A 216 -11.81 19.06 7.54
C ASN A 216 -11.35 17.98 6.55
N ILE A 217 -10.43 18.31 5.64
CA ILE A 217 -9.84 17.34 4.70
C ILE A 217 -9.09 16.25 5.48
N ILE A 218 -8.45 16.62 6.58
CA ILE A 218 -7.73 15.70 7.48
C ILE A 218 -8.68 14.71 8.13
N PHE A 219 -9.79 15.16 8.71
CA PHE A 219 -10.78 14.27 9.32
C PHE A 219 -11.31 13.27 8.30
N HIS A 220 -11.65 13.73 7.09
CA HIS A 220 -12.09 12.87 6.01
C HIS A 220 -11.03 11.86 5.56
N VAL A 221 -9.78 12.27 5.41
CA VAL A 221 -8.67 11.37 5.02
C VAL A 221 -8.36 10.36 6.12
N LEU A 222 -8.39 10.77 7.40
CA LEU A 222 -8.18 9.88 8.55
C LEU A 222 -9.30 8.86 8.69
N VAL A 223 -10.55 9.30 8.66
CA VAL A 223 -11.73 8.42 8.70
C VAL A 223 -11.68 7.45 7.53
N PHE A 224 -11.41 7.95 6.32
CA PHE A 224 -11.26 7.08 5.17
C PHE A 224 -10.14 6.06 5.36
N ARG A 225 -8.93 6.47 5.79
CA ARG A 225 -7.80 5.54 6.03
C ARG A 225 -8.16 4.53 7.12
N LEU A 226 -8.76 4.94 8.22
CA LEU A 226 -9.14 4.07 9.33
C LEU A 226 -10.19 3.02 8.94
N PHE A 227 -11.18 3.37 8.12
CA PHE A 227 -12.24 2.46 7.71
C PHE A 227 -11.89 1.61 6.49
N SER A 228 -11.23 2.20 5.49
CA SER A 228 -10.89 1.50 4.26
C SER A 228 -9.68 0.58 4.45
N TRP A 229 -8.66 1.00 5.20
CA TRP A 229 -7.43 0.23 5.30
C TRP A 229 -7.63 -1.18 5.88
N PRO A 230 -8.39 -1.40 6.98
CA PRO A 230 -8.59 -2.75 7.52
C PRO A 230 -9.31 -3.67 6.54
N VAL A 231 -10.24 -3.14 5.75
CA VAL A 231 -11.05 -3.96 4.84
C VAL A 231 -10.25 -4.34 3.58
N LEU A 232 -9.40 -3.42 3.10
CA LEU A 232 -8.72 -3.59 1.81
C LEU A 232 -7.31 -4.17 1.98
N SER A 233 -6.53 -3.56 2.86
CA SER A 233 -5.10 -3.81 2.97
C SER A 233 -4.78 -4.98 3.90
N LEU A 234 -5.56 -5.16 4.96
CA LEU A 234 -5.27 -6.18 5.97
C LEU A 234 -5.34 -7.61 5.40
N PRO A 235 -6.38 -8.01 4.63
CA PRO A 235 -6.42 -9.37 4.06
C PRO A 235 -5.24 -9.64 3.13
N LEU A 236 -4.84 -8.65 2.35
CA LEU A 236 -3.73 -8.77 1.41
C LEU A 236 -2.38 -8.82 2.13
N LEU A 237 -2.15 -7.99 3.15
CA LEU A 237 -0.94 -8.04 3.98
C LEU A 237 -0.81 -9.38 4.70
N VAL A 238 -1.86 -9.80 5.40
CA VAL A 238 -1.87 -11.02 6.19
C VAL A 238 -1.69 -12.23 5.27
N GLY A 239 -2.43 -12.28 4.15
CA GLY A 239 -2.27 -13.32 3.14
C GLY A 239 -0.85 -13.37 2.57
N PHE A 240 -0.27 -12.21 2.23
CA PHE A 240 1.09 -12.14 1.70
C PHE A 240 2.13 -12.67 2.69
N VAL A 241 2.13 -12.15 3.92
CA VAL A 241 3.07 -12.58 4.96
C VAL A 241 2.89 -14.07 5.30
N TYR A 242 1.64 -14.54 5.34
CA TYR A 242 1.32 -15.94 5.61
C TYR A 242 1.87 -16.87 4.52
N CYS A 243 1.65 -16.55 3.25
CA CYS A 243 2.22 -17.29 2.13
C CYS A 243 3.75 -17.31 2.15
N MET A 244 4.39 -16.16 2.44
CA MET A 244 5.86 -16.09 2.54
C MET A 244 6.39 -16.94 3.70
N ARG A 245 5.68 -16.98 4.84
CA ARG A 245 6.02 -17.87 5.96
C ARG A 245 5.93 -19.35 5.55
N LEU A 246 4.86 -19.76 4.87
CA LEU A 246 4.71 -21.14 4.39
C LEU A 246 5.84 -21.55 3.44
N ASP A 247 6.22 -20.66 2.52
CA ASP A 247 7.30 -20.89 1.58
C ASP A 247 8.66 -20.95 2.27
N PHE A 248 8.88 -20.10 3.28
CA PHE A 248 10.09 -20.13 4.08
C PHE A 248 10.26 -21.46 4.82
N TRP A 249 9.18 -22.00 5.39
CA TRP A 249 9.20 -23.31 6.06
C TRP A 249 9.46 -24.45 5.09
N LYS A 250 8.96 -24.36 3.85
CA LYS A 250 9.27 -25.33 2.79
C LYS A 250 10.75 -25.23 2.39
N TYR A 251 11.26 -24.02 2.17
CA TYR A 251 12.66 -23.76 1.86
C TYR A 251 13.61 -24.30 2.93
N GLN A 252 13.32 -24.06 4.21
CA GLN A 252 14.13 -24.59 5.32
C GLN A 252 14.17 -26.12 5.34
N ARG A 253 13.04 -26.79 5.07
CA ARG A 253 13.02 -28.25 4.98
C ARG A 253 13.86 -28.78 3.83
N LEU A 254 13.85 -28.13 2.67
CA LEU A 254 14.66 -28.51 1.51
C LEU A 254 16.17 -28.31 1.74
N MET A 255 16.57 -27.35 2.58
CA MET A 255 17.98 -27.09 2.90
C MET A 255 18.56 -28.00 3.99
N LEU A 256 17.71 -28.75 4.71
CA LEU A 256 18.12 -29.67 5.79
C LEU A 256 18.24 -31.13 5.32
N VAL A 257 17.89 -31.41 4.06
CA VAL A 257 18.03 -32.71 3.37
C VAL A 257 19.30 -32.68 2.53
#